data_AF-A0AA51MJW2-F1
#
_entry.id   AF-A0AA51MJW2-F1
#
_cell.length_a   1.000
_cell.length_b   1.000
_cell.length_c   1.000
_cell.angle_alpha   90.00
_cell.angle_beta   90.00
_cell.angle_gamma   90.00
#
_symmetry.space_group_name_H-M   'P 1'
#
loop_
_entity.id
_entity.type
_entity.pdbx_description
1 polymer ?
#
loop_
_entity_poly.entity_id
_entity_poly.type
_entity_poly.pdbx_seq_one_letter_code
_entity_poly.pdbx_strand_id
1 'polypeptide(L)'
;MKKDDFERFVLFIENLASVEVNFQKEDGSFAVSNNGPHGDEETPVRNTSHWLYMLSWLVSQGYSKYYLYANRSADYLLSDDARPMKNAFWCRKNPFKDSSNGLIGQAWVIESLLYASKKLARPDLQEVAKEVHMLHFWDDSSKAWRNLNVDGSYGVLNGTFNQQLWFAAVGSMIENYDLGKKRAIEYLDNIEKNIFLYRDGVIFHNSNSFLIKTNNFKSVVKKIYAYKKTIKKMKGERERSVGYHAFNLVALKYLKNSFPSHCFWKSKKYRKIKEVFLKKTFYEDLKINKFGYAYNPVYYEYLYYLDKAQEPLDLYLKEQNKILKVFDDVVFVSDSLDHEISKSRVYELCRALDQIKEFIHE
;
A
#
# COMPACT_ATOMS: atom_id res chain seq x y z
N MET A 1 -9.24 1.99 21.35
CA MET A 1 -9.91 0.72 21.02
C MET A 1 -10.02 -0.05 22.30
N LYS A 2 -11.20 -0.60 22.64
CA LYS A 2 -11.32 -1.42 23.85
C LYS A 2 -10.72 -2.80 23.58
N LYS A 3 -10.33 -3.52 24.65
CA LYS A 3 -9.79 -4.88 24.54
C LYS A 3 -10.74 -5.80 23.76
N ASP A 4 -12.03 -5.72 24.06
CA ASP A 4 -13.08 -6.53 23.40
C ASP A 4 -13.15 -6.27 21.88
N ASP A 5 -12.94 -5.01 21.45
CA ASP A 5 -12.91 -4.68 20.02
C ASP A 5 -11.69 -5.30 19.32
N PHE A 6 -10.53 -5.25 19.98
CA PHE A 6 -9.30 -5.87 19.49
C PHE A 6 -9.48 -7.39 19.31
N GLU A 7 -9.97 -8.08 20.34
CA GLU A 7 -10.22 -9.52 20.29
C GLU A 7 -11.23 -9.89 19.20
N ARG A 8 -12.28 -9.09 19.03
CA ARG A 8 -13.24 -9.28 17.94
C ARG A 8 -12.60 -9.14 16.55
N PHE A 9 -11.71 -8.17 16.36
CA PHE A 9 -11.00 -8.02 15.08
C PHE A 9 -10.02 -9.16 14.83
N VAL A 10 -9.30 -9.61 15.86
CA VAL A 10 -8.43 -10.79 15.77
C VAL A 10 -9.25 -12.01 15.33
N LEU A 11 -10.39 -12.27 15.97
CA LEU A 11 -11.27 -13.39 15.63
C LEU A 11 -11.81 -13.27 14.19
N PHE A 12 -12.17 -12.05 13.75
CA PHE A 12 -12.60 -11.83 12.37
C PHE A 12 -11.50 -12.17 11.36
N ILE A 13 -10.26 -11.73 11.59
CA ILE A 13 -9.11 -12.04 10.74
C ILE A 13 -8.85 -13.55 10.73
N GLU A 14 -8.93 -14.18 11.90
CA GLU A 14 -8.70 -15.62 12.06
C GLU A 14 -9.76 -16.45 11.33
N ASN A 15 -11.05 -16.11 11.45
CA ASN A 15 -12.14 -16.76 10.71
C ASN A 15 -12.01 -16.59 9.20
N LEU A 16 -11.54 -15.43 8.73
CA LEU A 16 -11.28 -15.23 7.31
C LEU A 16 -10.12 -16.12 6.85
N ALA A 17 -9.02 -16.15 7.60
CA ALA A 17 -7.86 -16.96 7.27
C ALA A 17 -8.16 -18.46 7.32
N SER A 18 -8.97 -18.94 8.27
CA SER A 18 -9.31 -20.35 8.41
C SER A 18 -10.04 -20.92 7.20
N VAL A 19 -10.84 -20.10 6.53
CA VAL A 19 -11.52 -20.46 5.27
C VAL A 19 -10.53 -20.41 4.11
N GLU A 20 -9.81 -19.31 3.97
CA GLU A 20 -9.02 -19.01 2.76
C GLU A 20 -7.77 -19.89 2.63
N VAL A 21 -7.18 -20.36 3.73
CA VAL A 21 -6.04 -21.30 3.67
C VAL A 21 -6.40 -22.63 3.02
N ASN A 22 -7.67 -23.04 3.02
CA ASN A 22 -8.13 -24.24 2.32
C ASN A 22 -8.08 -24.09 0.79
N PHE A 23 -7.97 -22.85 0.30
CA PHE A 23 -7.84 -22.52 -1.12
C PHE A 23 -6.40 -22.10 -1.50
N GLN A 24 -5.44 -22.16 -0.57
CA GLN A 24 -4.03 -22.03 -0.92
C GLN A 24 -3.65 -23.20 -1.83
N LYS A 25 -3.03 -22.89 -2.97
CA LYS A 25 -2.58 -23.91 -3.91
C LYS A 25 -1.33 -24.64 -3.40
N GLU A 26 -1.03 -25.78 -4.01
CA GLU A 26 0.15 -26.60 -3.66
C GLU A 26 1.47 -25.83 -3.81
N ASP A 27 1.55 -24.91 -4.78
CA ASP A 27 2.71 -24.03 -5.00
C ASP A 27 2.86 -22.92 -3.94
N GLY A 28 1.89 -22.79 -3.03
CA GLY A 28 1.86 -21.77 -1.96
C GLY A 28 1.18 -20.46 -2.34
N SER A 29 0.73 -20.32 -3.59
CA SER A 29 0.02 -19.14 -4.08
C SER A 29 -1.45 -19.13 -3.65
N PHE A 30 -2.00 -17.92 -3.56
CA PHE A 30 -3.44 -17.68 -3.37
C PHE A 30 -4.13 -17.32 -4.69
N ALA A 31 -5.45 -17.17 -4.65
CA ALA A 31 -6.26 -16.82 -5.82
C ALA A 31 -5.83 -15.49 -6.47
N VAL A 32 -5.99 -15.41 -7.79
CA VAL A 32 -5.69 -14.21 -8.58
C VAL A 32 -6.80 -13.16 -8.45
N SER A 33 -6.43 -11.88 -8.54
CA SER A 33 -7.34 -10.73 -8.61
C SER A 33 -7.42 -10.14 -10.03
N ASN A 34 -8.36 -9.22 -10.25
CA ASN A 34 -8.48 -8.45 -11.49
C ASN A 34 -8.18 -6.95 -11.27
N ASN A 35 -7.44 -6.61 -10.20
CA ASN A 35 -7.11 -5.25 -9.81
C ASN A 35 -8.35 -4.35 -9.59
N GLY A 36 -9.45 -4.93 -9.12
CA GLY A 36 -10.68 -4.21 -8.76
C GLY A 36 -11.21 -3.32 -9.89
N PRO A 37 -11.47 -2.02 -9.62
CA PRO A 37 -12.06 -1.11 -10.62
C PRO A 37 -11.23 -0.87 -11.88
N HIS A 38 -9.99 -1.36 -11.94
CA HIS A 38 -9.13 -1.24 -13.12
C HIS A 38 -9.30 -2.40 -14.10
N GLY A 39 -9.80 -3.57 -13.66
CA GLY A 39 -10.05 -4.73 -14.51
C GLY A 39 -8.81 -5.30 -15.19
N ASP A 40 -7.63 -5.18 -14.57
CA ASP A 40 -6.39 -5.72 -15.10
C ASP A 40 -6.20 -7.17 -14.62
N GLU A 41 -6.00 -8.12 -15.54
CA GLU A 41 -5.66 -9.49 -15.16
C GLU A 41 -4.29 -9.54 -14.46
N GLU A 42 -4.28 -10.11 -13.25
CA GLU A 42 -3.09 -10.21 -12.41
C GLU A 42 -2.56 -11.64 -12.32
N THR A 43 -1.33 -11.76 -11.84
CA THR A 43 -0.80 -13.02 -11.33
C THR A 43 -1.18 -13.18 -9.85
N PRO A 44 -0.92 -14.35 -9.22
CA PRO A 44 -1.15 -14.53 -7.79
C PRO A 44 -0.30 -13.67 -6.85
N VAL A 45 0.75 -13.00 -7.36
CA VAL A 45 1.79 -12.35 -6.53
C VAL A 45 1.20 -11.34 -5.54
N ARG A 46 0.32 -10.45 -5.99
CA ARG A 46 -0.25 -9.40 -5.13
C ARG A 46 -1.01 -10.01 -3.95
N ASN A 47 -1.99 -10.87 -4.23
CA ASN A 47 -2.81 -11.46 -3.18
C ASN A 47 -1.97 -12.36 -2.27
N THR A 48 -1.04 -13.13 -2.82
CA THR A 48 -0.15 -13.97 -2.02
C THR A 48 0.72 -13.14 -1.08
N SER A 49 1.16 -11.95 -1.50
CA SER A 49 1.87 -11.02 -0.60
C SER A 49 1.01 -10.52 0.55
N HIS A 50 -0.24 -10.11 0.27
CA HIS A 50 -1.17 -9.68 1.31
C HIS A 50 -1.50 -10.80 2.31
N TRP A 51 -1.70 -12.02 1.80
CA TRP A 51 -1.90 -13.21 2.63
C TRP A 51 -0.66 -13.56 3.45
N LEU A 52 0.54 -13.47 2.88
CA LEU A 52 1.80 -13.66 3.61
C LEU A 52 1.87 -12.71 4.82
N TYR A 53 1.52 -11.43 4.64
CA TYR A 53 1.46 -10.47 5.75
C TYR A 53 0.48 -10.94 6.83
N MET A 54 -0.77 -11.21 6.45
CA MET A 54 -1.84 -11.60 7.39
C MET A 54 -1.52 -12.88 8.15
N LEU A 55 -1.03 -13.92 7.46
CA LEU A 55 -0.68 -15.20 8.06
C LEU A 55 0.53 -15.05 9.00
N SER A 56 1.53 -14.27 8.61
CA SER A 56 2.67 -13.94 9.48
C SER A 56 2.22 -13.17 10.73
N TRP A 57 1.23 -12.28 10.58
CA TRP A 57 0.65 -11.56 11.70
C TRP A 57 -0.07 -12.53 12.64
N LEU A 58 -0.92 -13.42 12.13
CA LEU A 58 -1.61 -14.45 12.93
C LEU A 58 -0.64 -15.36 13.70
N VAL A 59 0.43 -15.81 13.04
CA VAL A 59 1.52 -16.56 13.70
C VAL A 59 2.08 -15.76 14.88
N SER A 60 2.34 -14.46 14.69
CA SER A 60 2.85 -13.60 15.76
C SER A 60 1.86 -13.32 16.90
N GLN A 61 0.56 -13.57 16.67
CA GLN A 61 -0.47 -13.55 17.73
C GLN A 61 -0.66 -14.92 18.41
N GLY A 62 0.14 -15.93 18.07
CA GLY A 62 0.10 -17.26 18.69
C GLY A 62 -0.69 -18.32 17.91
N TYR A 63 -1.25 -17.99 16.74
CA TYR A 63 -1.96 -18.96 15.91
C TYR A 63 -0.99 -19.79 15.05
N SER A 64 -0.26 -20.70 15.71
CA SER A 64 0.80 -21.51 15.10
C SER A 64 0.35 -22.36 13.90
N LYS A 65 -0.94 -22.72 13.82
CA LYS A 65 -1.52 -23.46 12.68
C LYS A 65 -1.31 -22.76 11.33
N TYR A 66 -1.11 -21.44 11.31
CA TYR A 66 -0.88 -20.66 10.09
C TYR A 66 0.58 -20.62 9.63
N TYR A 67 1.52 -21.16 10.43
CA TYR A 67 2.96 -21.10 10.15
C TYR A 67 3.35 -21.76 8.83
N LEU A 68 2.78 -22.93 8.54
CA LEU A 68 3.03 -23.66 7.30
C LEU A 68 2.54 -22.87 6.07
N TYR A 69 1.33 -22.33 6.13
CA TYR A 69 0.73 -21.57 5.03
C TYR A 69 1.50 -20.27 4.77
N ALA A 70 1.95 -19.59 5.82
CA ALA A 70 2.79 -18.39 5.70
C ALA A 70 4.12 -18.70 5.00
N ASN A 71 4.81 -19.77 5.40
CA ASN A 71 6.06 -20.18 4.76
C ASN A 71 5.85 -20.57 3.29
N ARG A 72 4.78 -21.31 2.96
CA ARG A 72 4.45 -21.62 1.56
C ARG A 72 4.24 -20.39 0.70
N SER A 73 3.55 -19.37 1.21
CA SER A 73 3.39 -18.09 0.50
C SER A 73 4.70 -17.33 0.34
N ALA A 74 5.58 -17.37 1.35
CA ALA A 74 6.92 -16.81 1.24
C ALA A 74 7.72 -17.54 0.14
N ASP A 75 7.72 -18.87 0.15
CA ASP A 75 8.46 -19.69 -0.81
C ASP A 75 7.93 -19.50 -2.24
N TYR A 76 6.61 -19.39 -2.43
CA TYR A 76 6.02 -19.00 -3.71
C TYR A 76 6.56 -17.65 -4.19
N LEU A 77 6.57 -16.63 -3.34
CA LEU A 77 7.03 -15.29 -3.72
C LEU A 77 8.53 -15.27 -4.07
N LEU A 78 9.33 -16.19 -3.51
CA LEU A 78 10.75 -16.34 -3.84
C LEU A 78 11.00 -17.19 -5.10
N SER A 79 9.97 -17.84 -5.64
CA SER A 79 10.09 -18.72 -6.80
C SER A 79 10.30 -17.96 -8.11
N ASP A 80 10.78 -18.67 -9.13
CA ASP A 80 10.91 -18.13 -10.49
C ASP A 80 9.55 -17.82 -11.14
N ASP A 81 8.45 -18.44 -10.69
CA ASP A 81 7.10 -18.15 -11.19
C ASP A 81 6.61 -16.76 -10.72
N ALA A 82 6.92 -16.39 -9.48
CA ALA A 82 6.59 -15.09 -8.91
C ALA A 82 7.59 -14.00 -9.30
N ARG A 83 8.88 -14.36 -9.45
CA ARG A 83 9.97 -13.43 -9.76
C ARG A 83 10.87 -13.97 -10.89
N PRO A 84 10.37 -14.00 -12.14
CA PRO A 84 11.13 -14.50 -13.28
C PRO A 84 12.47 -13.79 -13.43
N MET A 85 13.50 -14.54 -13.84
CA MET A 85 14.87 -14.05 -14.01
C MET A 85 15.46 -13.35 -12.77
N LYS A 86 14.83 -13.54 -11.60
CA LYS A 86 15.23 -12.97 -10.32
C LYS A 86 15.24 -11.43 -10.27
N ASN A 87 14.51 -10.75 -11.16
CA ASN A 87 14.42 -9.29 -11.20
C ASN A 87 13.15 -8.78 -10.47
N ALA A 88 12.21 -8.16 -11.21
CA ALA A 88 10.95 -7.69 -10.65
C ALA A 88 9.97 -8.83 -10.43
N PHE A 89 9.10 -8.71 -9.43
CA PHE A 89 7.96 -9.59 -9.28
C PHE A 89 6.99 -9.42 -10.46
N TRP A 90 6.50 -10.52 -11.01
CA TRP A 90 5.54 -10.53 -12.10
C TRP A 90 4.13 -10.38 -11.53
N CYS A 91 3.55 -9.18 -11.61
CA CYS A 91 2.25 -8.87 -10.99
C CYS A 91 1.08 -8.79 -11.97
N ARG A 92 1.33 -8.55 -13.27
CA ARG A 92 0.29 -8.31 -14.28
C ARG A 92 0.54 -9.10 -15.56
N LYS A 93 -0.53 -9.66 -16.13
CA LYS A 93 -0.47 -10.42 -17.38
C LYS A 93 -0.80 -9.61 -18.64
N ASN A 94 -1.43 -8.45 -18.49
CA ASN A 94 -1.82 -7.58 -19.60
C ASN A 94 -0.58 -7.13 -20.43
N PRO A 95 -0.47 -7.50 -21.71
CA PRO A 95 0.70 -7.18 -22.54
C PRO A 95 0.80 -5.70 -22.94
N PHE A 96 -0.27 -4.92 -22.77
CA PHE A 96 -0.29 -3.49 -23.08
C PHE A 96 0.14 -2.61 -21.88
N LYS A 97 0.46 -3.22 -20.76
CA LYS A 97 0.95 -2.56 -19.55
C LYS A 97 2.24 -3.24 -19.11
N ASP A 98 2.95 -2.59 -18.19
CA ASP A 98 4.09 -3.22 -17.56
C ASP A 98 3.65 -4.46 -16.74
N SER A 99 4.48 -5.50 -16.76
CA SER A 99 4.23 -6.77 -16.08
C SER A 99 4.48 -6.69 -14.58
N SER A 100 5.20 -5.68 -14.09
CA SER A 100 5.58 -5.53 -12.67
C SER A 100 4.56 -4.75 -11.84
N ASN A 101 3.55 -4.19 -12.49
CA ASN A 101 2.56 -3.26 -11.92
C ASN A 101 3.23 -2.02 -11.29
N GLY A 102 4.19 -1.46 -12.02
CA GLY A 102 4.96 -0.29 -11.66
C GLY A 102 5.74 -0.51 -10.37
N LEU A 103 5.86 0.55 -9.55
CA LEU A 103 6.53 0.44 -8.26
C LEU A 103 5.63 -0.18 -7.19
N ILE A 104 4.30 -0.10 -7.34
CA ILE A 104 3.40 -0.53 -6.27
C ILE A 104 3.26 -2.04 -6.18
N GLY A 105 3.28 -2.74 -7.32
CA GLY A 105 3.34 -4.20 -7.33
C GLY A 105 4.53 -4.71 -6.52
N GLN A 106 5.67 -4.02 -6.63
CA GLN A 106 6.90 -4.37 -5.92
C GLN A 106 6.84 -3.95 -4.45
N ALA A 107 6.30 -2.77 -4.14
CA ALA A 107 6.19 -2.27 -2.79
C ALA A 107 5.33 -3.17 -1.88
N TRP A 108 4.20 -3.68 -2.37
CA TRP A 108 3.36 -4.61 -1.58
C TRP A 108 4.08 -5.91 -1.23
N VAL A 109 4.85 -6.46 -2.17
CA VAL A 109 5.64 -7.68 -1.92
C VAL A 109 6.77 -7.37 -0.95
N ILE A 110 7.55 -6.31 -1.16
CA ILE A 110 8.64 -5.89 -0.27
C ILE A 110 8.12 -5.70 1.16
N GLU A 111 7.01 -4.99 1.35
CA GLU A 111 6.42 -4.79 2.68
C GLU A 111 6.12 -6.12 3.38
N SER A 112 5.46 -7.03 2.67
CA SER A 112 5.05 -8.32 3.20
C SER A 112 6.24 -9.21 3.54
N LEU A 113 7.29 -9.20 2.70
CA LEU A 113 8.54 -9.90 2.95
C LEU A 113 9.29 -9.36 4.17
N LEU A 114 9.37 -8.02 4.32
CA LEU A 114 10.00 -7.40 5.49
C LEU A 114 9.27 -7.75 6.78
N TYR A 115 7.94 -7.77 6.74
CA TYR A 115 7.14 -8.16 7.90
C TYR A 115 7.33 -9.65 8.24
N ALA A 116 7.17 -10.52 7.25
CA ALA A 116 7.31 -11.97 7.40
C ALA A 116 8.71 -12.39 7.82
N SER A 117 9.76 -11.75 7.32
CA SER A 117 11.16 -11.99 7.72
C SER A 117 11.32 -12.02 9.24
N LYS A 118 10.75 -11.01 9.91
CA LYS A 118 10.83 -10.87 11.37
C LYS A 118 9.94 -11.87 12.10
N LYS A 119 8.70 -12.08 11.62
CA LYS A 119 7.72 -12.91 12.33
C LYS A 119 7.91 -14.41 12.14
N LEU A 120 8.50 -14.82 11.02
CA LEU A 120 8.75 -16.23 10.67
C LEU A 120 10.21 -16.66 10.90
N ALA A 121 11.08 -15.72 11.31
CA ALA A 121 12.53 -15.91 11.40
C ALA A 121 13.16 -16.36 10.06
N ARG A 122 12.78 -15.67 8.98
CA ARG A 122 13.16 -15.94 7.59
C ARG A 122 13.99 -14.78 7.01
N PRO A 123 15.28 -14.65 7.38
CA PRO A 123 16.11 -13.50 6.98
C PRO A 123 16.32 -13.40 5.46
N ASP A 124 16.20 -14.51 4.73
CA ASP A 124 16.22 -14.56 3.27
C ASP A 124 15.16 -13.66 2.62
N LEU A 125 14.00 -13.49 3.27
CA LEU A 125 12.93 -12.60 2.77
C LEU A 125 13.35 -11.13 2.80
N GLN A 126 14.10 -10.72 3.83
CA GLN A 126 14.63 -9.36 3.92
C GLN A 126 15.72 -9.11 2.87
N GLU A 127 16.58 -10.09 2.61
CA GLU A 127 17.60 -9.96 1.57
C GLU A 127 16.99 -9.82 0.19
N VAL A 128 15.94 -10.60 -0.11
CA VAL A 128 15.19 -10.48 -1.38
C VAL A 128 14.46 -9.14 -1.46
N ALA A 129 13.85 -8.66 -0.37
CA ALA A 129 13.23 -7.34 -0.33
C ALA A 129 14.24 -6.22 -0.64
N LYS A 130 15.44 -6.30 -0.06
CA LYS A 130 16.55 -5.38 -0.31
C LYS A 130 17.07 -5.45 -1.74
N GLU A 131 17.29 -6.66 -2.26
CA GLU A 131 17.72 -6.91 -3.63
C GLU A 131 16.75 -6.28 -4.64
N VAL A 132 15.45 -6.58 -4.54
CA VAL A 132 14.44 -6.04 -5.47
C VAL A 132 14.38 -4.52 -5.39
N HIS A 133 14.45 -3.94 -4.19
CA HIS A 133 14.52 -2.49 -4.06
C HIS A 133 15.79 -1.91 -4.70
N MET A 134 16.94 -2.58 -4.57
CA MET A 134 18.21 -2.13 -5.15
C MET A 134 18.20 -2.19 -6.68
N LEU A 135 17.55 -3.18 -7.27
CA LEU A 135 17.43 -3.33 -8.72
C LEU A 135 16.62 -2.20 -9.36
N HIS A 136 15.77 -1.49 -8.63
CA HIS A 136 15.03 -0.35 -9.18
C HIS A 136 15.93 0.87 -9.37
N PHE A 137 16.07 1.32 -10.62
CA PHE A 137 16.89 2.47 -10.96
C PHE A 137 16.38 3.76 -10.32
N TRP A 138 17.25 4.42 -9.56
CA TRP A 138 17.04 5.76 -9.00
C TRP A 138 17.60 6.82 -9.94
N ASP A 139 16.73 7.71 -10.42
CA ASP A 139 17.14 8.86 -11.20
C ASP A 139 17.46 10.02 -10.25
N ASP A 140 18.75 10.23 -9.96
CA ASP A 140 19.22 11.32 -9.08
C ASP A 140 18.77 12.71 -9.52
N SER A 141 18.46 12.83 -10.80
CA SER A 141 18.16 14.07 -11.47
C SER A 141 16.69 14.47 -11.26
N SER A 142 15.81 13.47 -11.20
CA SER A 142 14.38 13.61 -10.90
C SER A 142 14.02 13.25 -9.45
N LYS A 143 14.97 12.68 -8.69
CA LYS A 143 14.80 12.18 -7.32
C LYS A 143 13.61 11.22 -7.22
N ALA A 144 13.61 10.21 -8.10
CA ALA A 144 12.53 9.26 -8.25
C ALA A 144 12.97 7.94 -8.90
N TRP A 145 12.17 6.90 -8.72
CA TRP A 145 12.43 5.57 -9.27
C TRP A 145 11.80 5.36 -10.65
N ARG A 146 12.45 4.52 -11.47
CA ARG A 146 11.89 3.96 -12.70
C ARG A 146 11.22 2.63 -12.42
N ASN A 147 10.29 2.25 -13.30
CA ASN A 147 9.77 0.88 -13.30
C ASN A 147 10.90 -0.10 -13.66
N LEU A 148 10.90 -1.26 -13.00
CA LEU A 148 11.72 -2.42 -13.38
C LEU A 148 10.80 -3.45 -14.03
N ASN A 149 11.22 -4.01 -15.17
CA ASN A 149 10.51 -5.10 -15.84
C ASN A 149 11.00 -6.46 -15.31
N VAL A 150 10.22 -7.52 -15.58
CA VAL A 150 10.54 -8.89 -15.14
C VAL A 150 11.82 -9.43 -15.79
N ASP A 151 12.21 -8.93 -16.96
CA ASP A 151 13.46 -9.26 -17.64
C ASP A 151 14.67 -8.46 -17.14
N GLY A 152 14.48 -7.57 -16.16
CA GLY A 152 15.52 -6.69 -15.61
C GLY A 152 15.73 -5.39 -16.38
N SER A 153 15.02 -5.18 -17.50
CA SER A 153 15.10 -3.91 -18.23
C SER A 153 14.39 -2.78 -17.48
N TYR A 154 14.87 -1.55 -17.68
CA TYR A 154 14.27 -0.37 -17.06
C TYR A 154 13.18 0.24 -17.94
N GLY A 155 12.01 0.46 -17.34
CA GLY A 155 10.94 1.25 -17.91
C GLY A 155 11.15 2.75 -17.76
N VAL A 156 10.06 3.50 -17.98
CA VAL A 156 10.03 4.95 -17.77
C VAL A 156 10.08 5.30 -16.27
N LEU A 157 10.39 6.57 -15.97
CA LEU A 157 10.16 7.13 -14.63
C LEU A 157 8.70 6.91 -14.22
N ASN A 158 8.48 6.36 -13.03
CA ASN A 158 7.12 6.09 -12.58
C ASN A 158 6.41 7.42 -12.29
N GLY A 159 5.40 7.72 -13.11
CA GLY A 159 4.63 8.96 -13.04
C GLY A 159 3.61 9.02 -11.91
N THR A 160 3.34 7.92 -11.21
CA THR A 160 2.24 7.83 -10.26
C THR A 160 2.72 8.17 -8.84
N PHE A 161 2.16 9.22 -8.25
CA PHE A 161 2.59 9.74 -6.94
C PHE A 161 2.55 8.68 -5.84
N ASN A 162 1.43 7.98 -5.68
CA ASN A 162 1.27 6.98 -4.62
C ASN A 162 2.30 5.84 -4.74
N GLN A 163 2.67 5.44 -5.95
CA GLN A 163 3.62 4.35 -6.14
C GLN A 163 5.04 4.77 -5.76
N GLN A 164 5.50 5.98 -6.14
CA GLN A 164 6.78 6.52 -5.67
C GLN A 164 6.80 6.67 -4.14
N LEU A 165 5.70 7.17 -3.56
CA LEU A 165 5.57 7.36 -2.13
C LEU A 165 5.68 6.03 -1.36
N TRP A 166 4.98 5.01 -1.81
CA TRP A 166 5.05 3.66 -1.23
C TRP A 166 6.43 3.04 -1.40
N PHE A 167 7.07 3.22 -2.56
CA PHE A 167 8.40 2.69 -2.81
C PHE A 167 9.46 3.35 -1.89
N ALA A 168 9.36 4.67 -1.69
CA ALA A 168 10.17 5.37 -0.69
C ALA A 168 9.93 4.82 0.72
N ALA A 169 8.66 4.59 1.09
CA ALA A 169 8.29 4.08 2.40
C ALA A 169 8.92 2.72 2.67
N VAL A 170 8.73 1.74 1.79
CA VAL A 170 9.30 0.40 2.01
C VAL A 170 10.82 0.42 1.96
N GLY A 171 11.44 1.26 1.12
CA GLY A 171 12.89 1.45 1.10
C GLY A 171 13.49 1.99 2.40
N SER A 172 12.73 2.80 3.14
CA SER A 172 13.13 3.31 4.46
C SER A 172 13.06 2.28 5.58
N MET A 173 12.23 1.23 5.40
CA MET A 173 11.99 0.17 6.39
C MET A 173 13.01 -0.97 6.34
N ILE A 174 13.77 -1.10 5.25
CA ILE A 174 14.77 -2.16 5.08
C ILE A 174 15.92 -1.93 6.07
N GLU A 175 16.21 -2.91 6.91
CA GLU A 175 17.30 -2.82 7.88
C GLU A 175 18.67 -2.87 7.18
N ASN A 176 19.66 -2.17 7.75
CA ASN A 176 21.02 -2.12 7.19
C ASN A 176 21.06 -1.74 5.70
N TYR A 177 20.22 -0.78 5.31
CA TYR A 177 20.12 -0.26 3.94
C TYR A 177 20.07 1.27 3.87
N ASP A 178 21.21 1.90 4.17
CA ASP A 178 21.34 3.36 4.20
C ASP A 178 21.04 4.03 2.86
N LEU A 179 21.31 3.36 1.74
CA LEU A 179 21.00 3.88 0.42
C LEU A 179 19.48 4.04 0.20
N GLY A 180 18.67 3.07 0.66
CA GLY A 180 17.21 3.15 0.61
C GLY A 180 16.68 4.32 1.44
N LYS A 181 17.18 4.45 2.67
CA LYS A 181 16.84 5.56 3.58
C LYS A 181 17.22 6.91 2.99
N LYS A 182 18.44 7.05 2.44
CA LYS A 182 18.90 8.27 1.78
C LYS A 182 17.97 8.67 0.63
N ARG A 183 17.64 7.74 -0.27
CA ARG A 183 16.75 8.02 -1.41
C ARG A 183 15.33 8.37 -0.96
N ALA A 184 14.83 7.74 0.11
CA ALA A 184 13.54 8.08 0.71
C ALA A 184 13.51 9.51 1.29
N ILE A 185 14.59 9.94 1.97
CA ILE A 185 14.73 11.33 2.44
C ILE A 185 14.76 12.29 1.24
N GLU A 186 15.60 12.02 0.23
CA GLU A 186 15.69 12.87 -0.96
C GLU A 186 14.35 12.97 -1.73
N TYR A 187 13.56 11.90 -1.76
CA TYR A 187 12.19 11.94 -2.27
C TYR A 187 11.29 12.84 -1.40
N LEU A 188 11.35 12.66 -0.08
CA LEU A 188 10.53 13.40 0.89
C LEU A 188 10.85 14.90 0.90
N ASP A 189 12.10 15.31 0.69
CA ASP A 189 12.52 16.72 0.52
C ASP A 189 11.79 17.42 -0.64
N ASN A 190 11.29 16.65 -1.60
CA ASN A 190 10.64 17.16 -2.80
C ASN A 190 9.11 17.00 -2.77
N ILE A 191 8.58 16.21 -1.83
CA ILE A 191 7.14 15.91 -1.76
C ILE A 191 6.29 17.18 -1.59
N GLU A 192 6.71 18.10 -0.73
CA GLU A 192 5.93 19.30 -0.41
C GLU A 192 5.77 20.18 -1.64
N LYS A 193 6.80 20.27 -2.48
CA LYS A 193 6.80 21.09 -3.70
C LYS A 193 5.94 20.45 -4.79
N ASN A 194 5.86 19.13 -4.82
CA ASN A 194 5.27 18.37 -5.93
C ASN A 194 3.82 17.96 -5.70
N ILE A 195 3.38 17.87 -4.44
CA ILE A 195 2.04 17.40 -4.11
C ILE A 195 0.97 18.48 -4.36
N PHE A 196 -0.09 18.10 -5.06
CA PHE A 196 -1.28 18.91 -5.29
C PHE A 196 -2.38 18.44 -4.35
N LEU A 197 -3.09 19.38 -3.74
CA LEU A 197 -4.20 19.10 -2.84
C LEU A 197 -5.48 19.71 -3.40
N TYR A 198 -6.59 19.00 -3.22
CA TYR A 198 -7.91 19.61 -3.31
C TYR A 198 -8.11 20.62 -2.17
N ARG A 199 -9.16 21.43 -2.27
CA ARG A 199 -9.45 22.49 -1.28
C ARG A 199 -9.59 21.95 0.14
N ASP A 200 -10.16 20.76 0.27
CA ASP A 200 -10.39 20.03 1.52
C ASP A 200 -9.17 19.26 2.05
N GLY A 201 -8.07 19.23 1.29
CA GLY A 201 -6.82 18.58 1.69
C GLY A 201 -6.58 17.20 1.06
N VAL A 202 -7.55 16.66 0.30
CA VAL A 202 -7.36 15.37 -0.38
C VAL A 202 -6.16 15.47 -1.33
N ILE A 203 -5.24 14.52 -1.24
CA ILE A 203 -4.11 14.38 -2.17
C ILE A 203 -4.64 14.10 -3.57
N PHE A 204 -4.27 14.93 -4.53
CA PHE A 204 -4.60 14.68 -5.93
C PHE A 204 -3.85 13.46 -6.44
N HIS A 205 -4.57 12.47 -6.98
CA HIS A 205 -4.03 11.19 -7.44
C HIS A 205 -2.87 11.35 -8.43
N ASN A 206 -3.00 12.28 -9.38
CA ASN A 206 -1.97 12.57 -10.38
C ASN A 206 -1.08 13.76 -9.96
N SER A 207 -0.85 13.92 -8.65
CA SER A 207 0.19 14.83 -8.15
C SER A 207 1.52 14.53 -8.81
N ASN A 208 2.38 15.54 -8.94
CA ASN A 208 3.71 15.30 -9.50
C ASN A 208 4.46 14.34 -8.58
N SER A 209 5.01 13.31 -9.19
CA SER A 209 5.68 12.20 -8.51
C SER A 209 7.19 12.39 -8.44
N PHE A 210 7.73 13.39 -9.14
CA PHE A 210 9.17 13.64 -9.22
C PHE A 210 9.50 15.09 -9.58
N LEU A 211 10.76 15.48 -9.39
CA LEU A 211 11.26 16.78 -9.77
C LEU A 211 11.35 16.92 -11.29
N ILE A 212 10.71 17.98 -11.81
CA ILE A 212 10.84 18.39 -13.21
C ILE A 212 12.02 19.36 -13.30
N LYS A 213 13.13 18.93 -13.90
CA LYS A 213 14.28 19.80 -14.19
C LYS A 213 13.88 21.01 -15.02
N THR A 214 14.44 22.17 -14.67
CA THR A 214 14.18 23.44 -15.36
C THR A 214 15.47 24.23 -15.50
N ASN A 215 16.10 24.15 -16.67
CA ASN A 215 17.40 24.81 -16.90
C ASN A 215 17.30 26.09 -17.75
N ASN A 216 16.12 26.54 -18.21
CA ASN A 216 15.99 27.73 -19.09
C ASN A 216 14.61 28.43 -18.99
N PHE A 217 14.46 29.69 -19.41
CA PHE A 217 13.19 30.46 -19.36
C PHE A 217 11.97 29.72 -19.97
N LYS A 218 12.17 28.97 -21.06
CA LYS A 218 11.15 28.09 -21.67
C LYS A 218 10.54 27.08 -20.67
N SER A 219 11.29 26.70 -19.64
CA SER A 219 10.86 25.75 -18.63
C SER A 219 9.92 26.36 -17.56
N VAL A 220 9.94 27.67 -17.36
CA VAL A 220 8.98 28.39 -16.51
C VAL A 220 7.60 28.37 -17.17
N VAL A 221 7.54 28.67 -18.47
CA VAL A 221 6.30 28.56 -19.26
C VAL A 221 5.78 27.12 -19.25
N LYS A 222 6.67 26.13 -19.40
CA LYS A 222 6.31 24.71 -19.31
C LYS A 222 5.76 24.33 -17.93
N LYS A 223 6.32 24.87 -16.84
CA LYS A 223 5.80 24.70 -15.47
C LYS A 223 4.41 25.28 -15.30
N ILE A 224 4.16 26.50 -15.80
CA ILE A 224 2.84 27.13 -15.73
C ILE A 224 1.81 26.33 -16.54
N TYR A 225 2.18 25.90 -17.76
CA TYR A 225 1.32 25.07 -18.59
C TYR A 225 1.01 23.71 -17.92
N ALA A 226 2.03 23.05 -17.38
CA ALA A 226 1.86 21.80 -16.64
C ALA A 226 0.95 21.99 -15.42
N TYR A 227 1.14 23.08 -14.65
CA TYR A 227 0.28 23.44 -13.53
C TYR A 227 -1.18 23.64 -13.97
N LYS A 228 -1.44 24.43 -15.01
CA LYS A 228 -2.79 24.63 -15.57
C LYS A 228 -3.43 23.31 -16.05
N LYS A 229 -2.65 22.46 -16.71
CA LYS A 229 -3.08 21.13 -17.15
C LYS A 229 -3.46 20.25 -15.96
N THR A 230 -2.69 20.27 -14.88
CA THR A 230 -2.97 19.57 -13.64
C THR A 230 -4.28 20.06 -13.02
N ILE A 231 -4.48 21.38 -12.87
CA ILE A 231 -5.74 21.94 -12.35
C ILE A 231 -6.94 21.52 -13.19
N LYS A 232 -6.81 21.45 -14.52
CA LYS A 232 -7.89 20.96 -15.40
C LYS A 232 -8.20 19.48 -15.13
N LYS A 233 -7.16 18.63 -15.00
CA LYS A 233 -7.32 17.19 -14.71
C LYS A 233 -7.95 16.93 -13.34
N MET A 234 -7.64 17.74 -12.34
CA MET A 234 -8.17 17.58 -10.98
C MET A 234 -9.71 17.51 -10.94
N LYS A 235 -10.42 18.17 -11.86
CA LYS A 235 -11.89 18.16 -11.90
C LYS A 235 -12.49 16.77 -12.14
N GLY A 236 -11.82 15.88 -12.88
CA GLY A 236 -12.33 14.55 -13.24
C GLY A 236 -11.78 13.39 -12.40
N GLU A 237 -10.80 13.64 -11.55
CA GLU A 237 -10.01 12.59 -10.87
C GLU A 237 -10.27 12.54 -9.36
N ARG A 238 -11.32 13.25 -8.91
CA ARG A 238 -11.58 13.43 -7.49
C ARG A 238 -12.00 12.12 -6.82
N GLU A 239 -12.87 11.35 -7.47
CA GLU A 239 -13.29 10.03 -7.01
C GLU A 239 -12.06 9.14 -6.71
N ARG A 240 -11.16 8.96 -7.69
CA ARG A 240 -9.92 8.20 -7.50
C ARG A 240 -9.05 8.78 -6.37
N SER A 241 -8.91 10.10 -6.32
CA SER A 241 -8.10 10.76 -5.28
C SER A 241 -8.64 10.53 -3.86
N VAL A 242 -9.97 10.48 -3.68
CA VAL A 242 -10.60 10.15 -2.40
C VAL A 242 -10.33 8.70 -2.01
N GLY A 243 -10.54 7.76 -2.93
CA GLY A 243 -10.35 6.32 -2.66
C GLY A 243 -8.90 5.96 -2.30
N TYR A 244 -7.92 6.65 -2.88
CA TYR A 244 -6.49 6.43 -2.59
C TYR A 244 -5.94 7.33 -1.46
N HIS A 245 -6.76 8.14 -0.80
CA HIS A 245 -6.24 9.07 0.18
C HIS A 245 -5.62 8.36 1.39
N ALA A 246 -6.36 7.46 2.03
CA ALA A 246 -5.88 6.73 3.20
C ALA A 246 -4.71 5.79 2.86
N PHE A 247 -4.75 5.16 1.69
CA PHE A 247 -3.62 4.42 1.13
C PHE A 247 -2.31 5.24 1.11
N ASN A 248 -2.37 6.53 0.76
CA ASN A 248 -1.18 7.39 0.84
C ASN A 248 -0.77 7.70 2.28
N LEU A 249 -1.73 7.81 3.21
CA LEU A 249 -1.45 8.09 4.61
C LEU A 249 -0.66 6.96 5.27
N VAL A 250 -0.91 5.70 4.91
CA VAL A 250 -0.12 4.56 5.37
C VAL A 250 1.36 4.72 5.03
N ALA A 251 1.69 4.99 3.77
CA ALA A 251 3.07 5.21 3.35
C ALA A 251 3.70 6.44 4.02
N LEU A 252 2.94 7.52 4.20
CA LEU A 252 3.39 8.69 4.95
C LEU A 252 3.68 8.37 6.42
N LYS A 253 2.90 7.48 7.05
CA LYS A 253 3.14 7.03 8.42
C LYS A 253 4.44 6.24 8.53
N TYR A 254 4.72 5.33 7.59
CA TYR A 254 6.01 4.63 7.53
C TYR A 254 7.20 5.58 7.40
N LEU A 255 7.10 6.57 6.51
CA LEU A 255 8.14 7.58 6.35
C LEU A 255 8.28 8.47 7.59
N LYS A 256 7.17 8.81 8.25
CA LYS A 256 7.20 9.59 9.50
C LYS A 256 7.86 8.82 10.63
N ASN A 257 7.59 7.52 10.76
CA ASN A 257 8.22 6.67 11.76
C ASN A 257 9.73 6.54 11.49
N SER A 258 10.13 6.45 10.22
CA SER A 258 11.56 6.38 9.83
C SER A 258 12.28 7.72 9.96
N PHE A 259 11.60 8.84 9.75
CA PHE A 259 12.19 10.19 9.71
C PHE A 259 11.35 11.21 10.51
N PRO A 260 11.19 11.05 11.83
CA PRO A 260 10.24 11.85 12.63
C PRO A 260 10.54 13.35 12.66
N SER A 261 11.81 13.72 12.46
CA SER A 261 12.28 15.11 12.48
C SER A 261 12.19 15.83 11.14
N HIS A 262 11.75 15.15 10.07
CA HIS A 262 11.71 15.75 8.73
C HIS A 262 10.76 16.95 8.65
N CYS A 263 11.15 18.00 7.94
CA CYS A 263 10.44 19.29 7.93
C CYS A 263 9.03 19.20 7.34
N PHE A 264 8.79 18.28 6.40
CA PHE A 264 7.48 18.05 5.78
C PHE A 264 6.36 17.85 6.80
N TRP A 265 6.63 17.18 7.93
CA TRP A 265 5.63 16.91 8.98
C TRP A 265 5.14 18.18 9.69
N LYS A 266 5.88 19.29 9.59
CA LYS A 266 5.50 20.59 10.14
C LYS A 266 4.83 21.50 9.10
N SER A 267 4.79 21.06 7.84
CA SER A 267 4.24 21.86 6.73
C SER A 267 2.74 22.08 6.84
N LYS A 268 2.27 23.19 6.27
CA LYS A 268 0.82 23.47 6.13
C LYS A 268 0.13 22.42 5.25
N LYS A 269 0.84 21.86 4.25
CA LYS A 269 0.29 20.82 3.36
C LYS A 269 0.04 19.51 4.11
N TYR A 270 1.02 19.03 4.87
CA TYR A 270 0.84 17.82 5.67
C TYR A 270 -0.30 17.97 6.68
N ARG A 271 -0.43 19.15 7.32
CA ARG A 271 -1.57 19.45 8.19
C ARG A 271 -2.93 19.28 7.47
N LYS A 272 -3.06 19.81 6.26
CA LYS A 272 -4.29 19.65 5.47
C LYS A 272 -4.57 18.19 5.10
N ILE A 273 -3.53 17.45 4.69
CA ILE A 273 -3.62 16.03 4.33
C ILE A 273 -4.17 15.22 5.51
N LYS A 274 -3.57 15.38 6.70
CA LYS A 274 -3.98 14.60 7.87
C LYS A 274 -5.39 14.93 8.38
N GLU A 275 -5.92 16.11 8.08
CA GLU A 275 -7.23 16.57 8.58
C GLU A 275 -8.40 16.23 7.64
N VAL A 276 -8.14 15.54 6.52
CA VAL A 276 -9.15 15.18 5.52
C VAL A 276 -10.27 14.32 6.10
N PHE A 277 -9.93 13.34 6.95
CA PHE A 277 -10.91 12.42 7.53
C PHE A 277 -11.94 13.12 8.43
N LEU A 278 -11.61 14.32 8.94
CA LEU A 278 -12.51 15.15 9.74
C LEU A 278 -13.52 15.93 8.87
N LYS A 279 -13.38 15.88 7.54
CA LYS A 279 -14.24 16.64 6.62
C LYS A 279 -15.42 15.78 6.19
N LYS A 280 -16.63 16.28 6.43
CA LYS A 280 -17.89 15.67 5.98
C LYS A 280 -17.89 15.37 4.47
N THR A 281 -17.33 16.26 3.66
CA THR A 281 -17.21 16.06 2.20
C THR A 281 -16.50 14.77 1.87
N PHE A 282 -15.33 14.51 2.48
CA PHE A 282 -14.56 13.30 2.22
C PHE A 282 -15.37 12.02 2.51
N TYR A 283 -16.14 12.01 3.59
CA TYR A 283 -17.02 10.88 3.93
C TYR A 283 -18.14 10.68 2.89
N GLU A 284 -18.80 11.75 2.48
CA GLU A 284 -19.87 11.69 1.48
C GLU A 284 -19.37 11.17 0.14
N ASP A 285 -18.17 11.60 -0.27
CA ASP A 285 -17.56 11.15 -1.51
C ASP A 285 -17.12 9.68 -1.47
N LEU A 286 -16.77 9.17 -0.29
CA LEU A 286 -16.27 7.81 -0.13
C LEU A 286 -17.40 6.77 -0.21
N LYS A 287 -18.62 7.11 0.23
CA LYS A 287 -19.77 6.19 0.26
C LYS A 287 -20.15 5.59 -1.09
N ILE A 288 -19.99 6.36 -2.17
CA ILE A 288 -20.39 5.97 -3.52
C ILE A 288 -19.17 5.66 -4.41
N ASN A 289 -17.99 5.52 -3.80
CA ASN A 289 -16.72 5.46 -4.51
C ASN A 289 -16.31 4.04 -4.82
N LYS A 290 -16.17 3.70 -6.11
CA LYS A 290 -15.70 2.36 -6.51
C LYS A 290 -14.26 2.05 -6.08
N PHE A 291 -13.45 3.08 -5.84
CA PHE A 291 -12.09 2.96 -5.28
C PHE A 291 -12.08 3.05 -3.74
N GLY A 292 -13.26 3.12 -3.10
CA GLY A 292 -13.45 3.16 -1.65
C GLY A 292 -13.50 1.76 -1.04
N TYR A 293 -14.38 1.55 -0.06
CA TYR A 293 -14.33 0.46 0.93
C TYR A 293 -14.09 -0.95 0.37
N ALA A 294 -14.70 -1.27 -0.77
CA ALA A 294 -14.57 -2.59 -1.38
C ALA A 294 -13.20 -2.84 -2.02
N TYR A 295 -12.53 -1.78 -2.49
CA TYR A 295 -11.23 -1.88 -3.17
C TYR A 295 -10.07 -1.43 -2.26
N ASN A 296 -10.15 -0.23 -1.69
CA ASN A 296 -9.25 0.22 -0.65
C ASN A 296 -10.00 0.16 0.69
N PRO A 297 -9.50 -0.59 1.69
CA PRO A 297 -10.12 -0.65 3.00
C PRO A 297 -9.78 0.62 3.79
N VAL A 298 -10.32 1.75 3.33
CA VAL A 298 -9.93 3.12 3.71
C VAL A 298 -9.91 3.29 5.22
N TYR A 299 -10.82 2.66 5.96
CA TYR A 299 -10.86 2.80 7.41
C TYR A 299 -9.84 1.96 8.17
N TYR A 300 -9.40 0.82 7.63
CA TYR A 300 -8.26 0.09 8.19
C TYR A 300 -6.97 0.89 7.98
N GLU A 301 -6.80 1.49 6.79
CA GLU A 301 -5.69 2.38 6.46
C GLU A 301 -5.64 3.62 7.37
N TYR A 302 -6.80 4.23 7.64
CA TYR A 302 -6.90 5.34 8.58
C TYR A 302 -6.66 4.93 10.03
N LEU A 303 -7.17 3.75 10.45
CA LEU A 303 -6.95 3.23 11.79
C LEU A 303 -5.44 3.10 12.08
N TYR A 304 -4.67 2.58 11.12
CA TYR A 304 -3.21 2.55 11.19
C TYR A 304 -2.62 3.96 11.30
N TYR A 305 -3.07 4.89 10.46
CA TYR A 305 -2.52 6.25 10.45
C TYR A 305 -2.72 7.01 11.78
N LEU A 306 -3.86 6.82 12.46
CA LEU A 306 -4.33 7.75 13.50
C LEU A 306 -3.66 7.63 14.88
N ASP A 307 -2.74 6.68 15.13
CA ASP A 307 -2.05 6.43 16.41
C ASP A 307 -2.97 6.06 17.61
N LYS A 308 -4.16 6.66 17.70
CA LYS A 308 -5.22 6.36 18.67
C LYS A 308 -6.57 6.38 17.97
N ALA A 309 -7.45 5.45 18.35
CA ALA A 309 -8.83 5.48 17.90
C ALA A 309 -9.52 6.76 18.42
N GLN A 310 -9.97 7.62 17.51
CA GLN A 310 -10.79 8.79 17.82
C GLN A 310 -12.21 8.53 17.36
N GLU A 311 -13.19 8.81 18.21
CA GLU A 311 -14.64 8.80 17.91
C GLU A 311 -14.90 9.77 16.74
N PRO A 312 -14.92 9.26 15.50
CA PRO A 312 -16.01 8.38 15.05
C PRO A 312 -15.56 7.04 14.45
N LEU A 313 -14.36 6.54 14.81
CA LEU A 313 -13.77 5.37 14.18
C LEU A 313 -14.64 4.10 14.28
N ASP A 314 -15.42 3.94 15.34
CA ASP A 314 -16.34 2.81 15.50
C ASP A 314 -17.49 2.82 14.47
N LEU A 315 -18.02 3.99 14.14
CA LEU A 315 -19.03 4.13 13.09
C LEU A 315 -18.46 3.74 11.73
N TYR A 316 -17.21 4.10 11.49
CA TYR A 316 -16.54 3.90 10.23
C TYR A 316 -16.03 2.48 10.03
N LEU A 317 -15.52 1.84 11.09
CA LEU A 317 -15.20 0.41 11.08
C LEU A 317 -16.46 -0.42 10.83
N LYS A 318 -17.63 0.00 11.34
CA LYS A 318 -18.90 -0.67 10.99
C LYS A 318 -19.20 -0.60 9.49
N GLU A 319 -18.95 0.52 8.82
CA GLU A 319 -19.13 0.62 7.36
C GLU A 319 -18.13 -0.26 6.61
N GLN A 320 -16.85 -0.25 6.99
CA GLN A 320 -15.84 -1.11 6.39
C GLN A 320 -16.18 -2.60 6.56
N ASN A 321 -16.63 -3.00 7.74
CA ASN A 321 -16.97 -4.39 8.06
C ASN A 321 -18.27 -4.87 7.40
N LYS A 322 -19.08 -3.99 6.78
CA LYS A 322 -20.23 -4.44 5.99
C LYS A 322 -19.79 -5.13 4.70
N ILE A 323 -18.64 -4.73 4.16
CA ILE A 323 -18.09 -5.24 2.90
C ILE A 323 -17.75 -6.72 3.00
N LEU A 324 -17.21 -7.17 4.13
CA LEU A 324 -16.75 -8.54 4.29
C LEU A 324 -17.33 -9.18 5.55
N LYS A 325 -17.98 -10.33 5.38
CA LYS A 325 -18.51 -11.14 6.49
C LYS A 325 -18.13 -12.60 6.31
N VAL A 326 -17.93 -13.29 7.43
CA VAL A 326 -17.65 -14.73 7.44
C VAL A 326 -18.78 -15.41 8.22
N PHE A 327 -19.48 -16.36 7.59
CA PHE A 327 -20.54 -17.16 8.20
C PHE A 327 -20.41 -18.60 7.75
N ASP A 328 -20.44 -19.56 8.68
CA ASP A 328 -20.41 -21.00 8.41
C ASP A 328 -19.36 -21.41 7.37
N ASP A 329 -18.11 -20.97 7.59
CA ASP A 329 -16.96 -21.20 6.69
C ASP A 329 -17.09 -20.62 5.26
N VAL A 330 -18.01 -19.67 5.06
CA VAL A 330 -18.20 -18.95 3.80
C VAL A 330 -17.87 -17.47 3.97
N VAL A 331 -17.04 -16.95 3.06
CA VAL A 331 -16.69 -15.52 3.00
C VAL A 331 -17.61 -14.80 2.02
N PHE A 332 -18.39 -13.86 2.52
CA PHE A 332 -19.26 -12.99 1.74
C PHE A 332 -18.59 -11.64 1.54
N VAL A 333 -18.43 -11.23 0.28
CA VAL A 333 -17.95 -9.89 -0.09
C VAL A 333 -19.08 -9.15 -0.80
N SER A 334 -19.48 -7.99 -0.28
CA SER A 334 -20.50 -7.12 -0.90
C SER A 334 -19.84 -5.96 -1.65
N ASP A 335 -20.53 -5.48 -2.70
CA ASP A 335 -20.21 -4.24 -3.41
C ASP A 335 -18.77 -4.15 -3.97
N SER A 336 -18.15 -5.31 -4.25
CA SER A 336 -16.81 -5.40 -4.81
C SER A 336 -16.81 -5.86 -6.26
N LEU A 337 -15.92 -5.26 -7.06
CA LEU A 337 -15.63 -5.69 -8.43
C LEU A 337 -14.60 -6.83 -8.48
N ASP A 338 -14.03 -7.18 -7.32
CA ASP A 338 -12.94 -8.13 -7.16
C ASP A 338 -12.96 -8.69 -5.73
N HIS A 339 -13.55 -9.87 -5.55
CA HIS A 339 -13.70 -10.43 -4.22
C HIS A 339 -12.34 -10.83 -3.61
N GLU A 340 -11.42 -11.30 -4.45
CA GLU A 340 -10.12 -11.79 -4.00
C GLU A 340 -9.24 -10.66 -3.45
N ILE A 341 -9.25 -9.49 -4.10
CA ILE A 341 -8.54 -8.33 -3.56
C ILE A 341 -9.21 -7.82 -2.27
N SER A 342 -10.54 -7.80 -2.18
CA SER A 342 -11.24 -7.35 -0.96
C SER A 342 -10.91 -8.23 0.25
N LYS A 343 -10.85 -9.55 0.05
CA LYS A 343 -10.45 -10.51 1.09
C LYS A 343 -9.00 -10.30 1.50
N SER A 344 -8.07 -10.30 0.53
CA SER A 344 -6.64 -10.22 0.84
C SER A 344 -6.25 -8.88 1.48
N ARG A 345 -6.92 -7.78 1.12
CA ARG A 345 -6.68 -6.43 1.68
C ARG A 345 -7.08 -6.29 3.16
N VAL A 346 -7.70 -7.29 3.79
CA VAL A 346 -7.92 -7.30 5.25
C VAL A 346 -6.59 -7.29 6.03
N TYR A 347 -5.45 -7.61 5.42
CA TYR A 347 -4.13 -7.45 6.06
C TYR A 347 -3.86 -6.01 6.54
N GLU A 348 -4.52 -5.01 5.93
CA GLU A 348 -4.49 -3.61 6.35
C GLU A 348 -4.97 -3.44 7.81
N LEU A 349 -5.95 -4.25 8.23
CA LEU A 349 -6.40 -4.29 9.62
C LEU A 349 -5.34 -4.91 10.52
N CYS A 350 -4.65 -5.96 10.08
CA CYS A 350 -3.53 -6.56 10.82
C CYS A 350 -2.46 -5.52 11.13
N ARG A 351 -2.07 -4.74 10.10
CA ARG A 351 -1.13 -3.63 10.24
C ARG A 351 -1.59 -2.61 11.29
N ALA A 352 -2.86 -2.25 11.24
CA ALA A 352 -3.45 -1.29 12.18
C ALA A 352 -3.46 -1.82 13.63
N LEU A 353 -3.80 -3.09 13.83
CA LEU A 353 -3.84 -3.73 15.14
C LEU A 353 -2.45 -3.88 15.77
N ASP A 354 -1.41 -4.16 14.97
CA ASP A 354 -0.03 -4.27 15.45
C ASP A 354 0.45 -2.98 16.13
N GLN A 355 0.08 -1.83 15.58
CA GLN A 355 0.41 -0.52 16.16
C GLN A 355 -0.42 -0.22 17.41
N ILE A 356 -1.68 -0.66 17.45
CA ILE A 356 -2.58 -0.37 18.58
C ILE A 356 -2.25 -1.23 19.80
N LYS A 357 -1.73 -2.45 19.60
CA LYS A 357 -1.37 -3.38 20.67
C LYS A 357 -0.42 -2.75 21.69
N GLU A 358 0.47 -1.86 21.25
CA GLU A 358 1.39 -1.10 22.12
C GLU A 358 0.66 -0.22 23.16
N PHE A 359 -0.59 0.19 22.90
CA PHE A 359 -1.36 1.09 23.76
C PHE A 359 -2.48 0.41 24.57
N ILE A 360 -2.77 -0.88 24.36
CA ILE A 360 -3.82 -1.61 25.10
C ILE A 360 -3.28 -2.16 26.44
N HIS A 361 -1.96 -2.28 26.56
CA HIS A 361 -1.28 -2.76 27.77
C HIS A 361 -0.76 -1.64 28.69
N GLU A 362 -0.97 -0.37 28.30
CA GLU A 362 -0.82 0.83 29.14
C GLU A 362 -2.17 1.23 29.74
#